data_AF-A0AAE3ADX5-F1
#
_entry.id   AF-A0AAE3ADX5-F1
#
_cell.length_a   1.000
_cell.length_b   1.000
_cell.length_c   1.000
_cell.angle_alpha   90.00
_cell.angle_beta   90.00
_cell.angle_gamma   90.00
#
_symmetry.space_group_name_H-M   'P 1'
#
loop_
_entity.id
_entity.type
_entity.pdbx_description
1 polymer ?
#
loop_
_entity_poly.entity_id
_entity_poly.type
_entity_poly.pdbx_seq_one_letter_code
_entity_poly.pdbx_strand_id
1 'polypeptide(L)'
;MKEWRRVLSCFLAVLLTVYLVPVQVMAEELGDLWPPTTENVVDAPADVVGEILEQREENRKEFLLTDGTRQVVIYPAAVHYQKDGYWEEIDNRLLPSAAQDGETVYRNAAGMWDVSVPAELNTANGITVSRSGYSLSFYLTGQLYEDDGAISESGSGYIGEELPGEDMICVPADESAAEVSSIASTLADEGQLQPEAALNNQRSETAYQDVYHDTDVTYDLDSNRLKESLILRSCPKELLGYRYHLEAENLRLELQEDNRILAYAKDADSEAKPVFYMPASYLLDAENVCSDDIKVILEENEKGYELRYYLPQDWMADASYPVVLDPVVFNLCPIRSPFGIKL
;
A
#
# COMPACT_ATOMS: atom_id res chain seq x y z
N MET A 1 11.66 70.42 28.26
CA MET A 1 12.17 69.42 27.29
C MET A 1 13.67 69.09 27.42
N LYS A 2 14.54 70.01 27.87
CA LYS A 2 15.99 69.75 27.98
C LYS A 2 16.35 68.76 29.10
N GLU A 3 15.68 68.84 30.25
CA GLU A 3 15.95 67.93 31.38
C GLU A 3 15.39 66.51 31.14
N TRP A 4 14.24 66.36 30.47
CA TRP A 4 13.69 65.05 30.12
C TRP A 4 14.57 64.27 29.14
N ARG A 5 15.19 64.98 28.17
CA ARG A 5 16.16 64.38 27.24
C ARG A 5 17.44 63.93 27.94
N ARG A 6 17.87 64.60 29.02
CA ARG A 6 19.03 64.20 29.82
C ARG A 6 18.75 62.97 30.67
N VAL A 7 17.57 62.90 31.29
CA VAL A 7 17.14 61.73 32.07
C VAL A 7 16.97 60.51 31.15
N LEU A 8 16.31 60.68 30.00
CA LEU A 8 16.13 59.61 29.03
C LEU A 8 17.46 59.15 28.41
N SER A 9 18.39 60.07 28.15
CA SER A 9 19.72 59.74 27.66
C SER A 9 20.58 59.03 28.71
N CYS A 10 20.46 59.39 29.99
CA CYS A 10 21.15 58.67 31.07
C CYS A 10 20.57 57.27 31.25
N PHE A 11 19.25 57.13 31.17
CA PHE A 11 18.58 55.83 31.26
C PHE A 11 18.99 54.91 30.09
N LEU A 12 18.97 55.41 28.86
CA LEU A 12 19.42 54.66 27.68
C LEU A 12 20.90 54.29 27.74
N ALA A 13 21.77 55.18 28.23
CA ALA A 13 23.20 54.88 28.38
C ALA A 13 23.45 53.77 29.41
N VAL A 14 22.75 53.81 30.55
CA VAL A 14 22.85 52.75 31.58
C VAL A 14 22.35 51.41 31.02
N LEU A 15 21.22 51.41 30.31
CA LEU A 15 20.63 50.20 29.74
C LEU A 15 21.54 49.58 28.67
N LEU A 16 22.22 50.39 27.86
CA LEU A 16 23.19 49.94 26.85
C LEU A 16 24.48 49.41 27.48
N THR A 17 24.92 49.96 28.62
CA THR A 17 26.07 49.40 29.37
C THR A 17 25.77 48.06 30.03
N VAL A 18 24.53 47.82 30.47
CA VAL A 18 24.11 46.52 31.06
C VAL A 18 24.09 45.42 29.99
N TYR A 19 23.82 45.77 28.73
CA TYR A 19 23.83 44.82 27.60
C TYR A 19 25.23 44.45 27.08
N LEU A 20 26.26 45.22 27.43
CA LEU A 20 27.65 44.96 27.02
C LEU A 20 28.44 44.14 28.05
N VAL A 21 27.82 43.78 29.19
CA VAL A 21 28.43 42.86 30.15
C VAL A 21 28.27 41.44 29.61
N PRO A 22 29.36 40.70 29.31
CA PRO A 22 29.25 39.32 28.87
C PRO A 22 28.68 38.47 30.02
N VAL A 23 27.49 37.91 29.84
CA VAL A 23 26.76 37.09 30.84
C VAL A 23 27.40 35.69 31.03
N GLN A 24 28.66 35.51 30.64
CA GLN A 24 29.24 34.17 30.52
C GLN A 24 30.15 33.72 31.68
N VAL A 25 30.25 34.46 32.78
CA VAL A 25 31.00 33.97 33.95
C VAL A 25 30.40 34.49 35.25
N MET A 26 29.35 33.85 35.77
CA MET A 26 28.98 33.85 37.20
C MET A 26 28.10 32.62 37.50
N ALA A 27 28.71 31.43 37.46
CA ALA A 27 28.07 30.19 37.92
C ALA A 27 29.00 29.37 38.84
N GLU A 28 30.01 30.00 39.46
CA GLU A 28 31.01 29.29 40.27
C GLU A 28 31.03 29.71 41.76
N GLU A 29 30.05 30.50 42.22
CA GLU A 29 30.02 30.93 43.63
C GLU A 29 28.60 31.05 44.20
N LEU A 30 27.74 30.07 43.87
CA LEU A 30 26.42 29.88 44.48
C LEU A 30 26.06 28.39 44.67
N GLY A 31 27.04 27.49 44.55
CA GLY A 31 26.86 26.04 44.73
C GLY A 31 26.83 25.57 46.18
N ASP A 32 27.23 26.42 47.14
CA ASP A 32 27.45 26.00 48.54
C ASP A 32 26.26 26.28 49.50
N LEU A 33 25.13 26.82 49.01
CA LEU A 33 23.98 27.19 49.85
C LEU A 33 22.72 26.35 49.65
N TRP A 34 22.75 25.36 48.76
CA TRP A 34 21.74 24.30 48.70
C TRP A 34 22.43 22.94 48.61
N PRO A 35 22.20 22.00 49.55
CA PRO A 35 22.61 20.63 49.31
C PRO A 35 21.90 20.17 48.03
N PRO A 36 22.60 19.59 47.05
CA PRO A 36 21.92 18.96 45.95
C PRO A 36 21.19 17.76 46.55
N THR A 37 19.88 17.88 46.74
CA THR A 37 19.01 16.72 46.63
C THR A 37 18.92 16.38 45.15
N THR A 38 20.06 16.05 44.53
CA THR A 38 20.07 15.21 43.35
C THR A 38 19.90 13.80 43.88
N GLU A 39 18.64 13.45 44.21
CA GLU A 39 18.21 12.11 43.87
C GLU A 39 18.48 11.98 42.37
N ASN A 40 19.59 11.33 42.02
CA ASN A 40 19.70 10.67 40.74
C ASN A 40 18.68 9.53 40.76
N VAL A 41 17.39 9.87 40.65
CA VAL A 41 16.43 8.93 40.09
C VAL A 41 16.83 8.87 38.62
N VAL A 42 17.64 7.87 38.28
CA VAL A 42 17.61 7.34 36.92
C VAL A 42 16.20 6.80 36.79
N ASP A 43 15.26 7.63 36.34
CA ASP A 43 13.88 7.20 36.16
C ASP A 43 13.96 6.10 35.10
N ALA A 44 13.63 4.87 35.50
CA ALA A 44 13.51 3.79 34.56
C ALA A 44 12.50 4.26 33.49
N PRO A 45 12.72 3.97 32.19
CA PRO A 45 11.75 4.34 31.17
C PRO A 45 10.38 3.80 31.59
N ALA A 46 9.37 4.67 31.63
CA ALA A 46 8.03 4.27 32.02
C ALA A 46 7.51 3.18 31.07
N ASP A 47 6.95 2.11 31.65
CA ASP A 47 6.45 0.97 30.89
C ASP A 47 5.04 1.25 30.36
N VAL A 48 4.65 0.60 29.27
CA VAL A 48 3.28 0.66 28.74
C VAL A 48 2.32 -0.09 29.66
N VAL A 49 1.30 0.61 30.18
CA VAL A 49 0.18 0.04 30.94
C VAL A 49 -0.85 -0.56 30.01
N GLY A 50 -1.11 0.10 28.87
CA GLY A 50 -2.03 -0.37 27.85
C GLY A 50 -2.39 0.70 26.81
N GLU A 51 -3.04 0.28 25.74
CA GLU A 51 -3.57 1.15 24.69
C GLU A 51 -4.86 1.86 25.15
N ILE A 52 -5.00 3.13 24.81
CA ILE A 52 -6.20 3.95 25.00
C ILE A 52 -7.07 3.82 23.74
N LEU A 53 -7.94 2.80 23.71
CA LEU A 53 -8.72 2.42 22.53
C LEU A 53 -9.62 3.54 21.99
N GLU A 54 -10.11 4.42 22.86
CA GLU A 54 -10.97 5.56 22.48
C GLU A 54 -10.22 6.65 21.70
N GLN A 55 -8.88 6.59 21.67
CA GLN A 55 -8.02 7.53 20.94
C GLN A 55 -7.43 6.93 19.66
N ARG A 56 -7.93 5.77 19.21
CA ARG A 56 -7.56 5.20 17.93
C ARG A 56 -7.93 6.15 16.79
N GLU A 57 -7.00 6.31 15.85
CA GLU A 57 -7.22 6.95 14.56
C GLU A 57 -6.63 6.07 13.46
N GLU A 58 -6.88 6.40 12.20
CA GLU A 58 -6.47 5.60 11.03
C GLU A 58 -5.04 5.08 11.11
N ASN A 59 -4.07 5.94 11.44
CA ASN A 59 -2.65 5.61 11.47
C ASN A 59 -1.99 5.93 12.81
N ARG A 60 -2.75 5.92 13.92
CA ARG A 60 -2.26 6.37 15.23
C ARG A 60 -2.77 5.49 16.36
N LYS A 61 -1.87 5.18 17.30
CA LYS A 61 -2.18 4.54 18.59
C LYS A 61 -1.67 5.41 19.74
N GLU A 62 -2.41 5.42 20.84
CA GLU A 62 -2.06 6.14 22.07
C GLU A 62 -2.00 5.17 23.24
N PHE A 63 -0.95 5.23 24.04
CA PHE A 63 -0.69 4.33 25.16
C PHE A 63 -0.57 5.11 26.46
N LEU A 64 -1.10 4.56 27.55
CA LEU A 64 -0.90 5.07 28.92
C LEU A 64 0.36 4.44 29.50
N LEU A 65 1.25 5.26 30.07
CA LEU A 65 2.48 4.82 30.71
C LEU A 65 2.35 4.72 32.23
N THR A 66 3.24 3.99 32.89
CA THR A 66 3.21 3.76 34.36
C THR A 66 3.34 5.04 35.19
N ASP A 67 3.96 6.08 34.65
CA ASP A 67 4.10 7.40 35.27
C ASP A 67 2.87 8.32 35.06
N GLY A 68 1.84 7.81 34.37
CA GLY A 68 0.61 8.53 34.03
C GLY A 68 0.73 9.43 32.79
N THR A 69 1.89 9.47 32.14
CA THR A 69 2.05 10.15 30.85
C THR A 69 1.49 9.30 29.71
N ARG A 70 1.46 9.87 28.51
CA ARG A 70 0.92 9.21 27.32
C ARG A 70 1.95 9.17 26.21
N GLN A 71 2.06 8.02 25.56
CA GLN A 71 2.87 7.85 24.37
C GLN A 71 1.98 7.81 23.13
N VAL A 72 2.37 8.54 22.09
CA VAL A 72 1.67 8.54 20.81
C VAL A 72 2.58 7.92 19.76
N VAL A 73 2.08 6.90 19.07
CA VAL A 73 2.76 6.25 17.96
C VAL A 73 1.99 6.56 16.69
N ILE A 74 2.70 7.10 15.69
CA ILE A 74 2.15 7.46 14.38
C ILE A 74 2.79 6.54 13.35
N TYR A 75 1.96 5.89 12.56
CA TYR A 75 2.36 4.94 11.53
C TYR A 75 2.27 5.58 10.14
N PRO A 76 3.10 5.12 9.18
CA PRO A 76 3.11 5.66 7.82
C PRO A 76 1.89 5.24 6.98
N ALA A 77 1.20 4.17 7.38
CA ALA A 77 0.02 3.63 6.72
C ALA A 77 -1.13 3.46 7.72
N ALA A 78 -2.34 3.19 7.21
CA ALA A 78 -3.48 2.89 8.05
C ALA A 78 -3.26 1.58 8.80
N VAL A 79 -3.60 1.58 10.09
CA VAL A 79 -3.51 0.42 11.00
C VAL A 79 -4.89 0.10 11.60
N HIS A 80 -5.82 1.06 11.49
CA HIS A 80 -7.21 0.89 11.85
C HIS A 80 -8.13 1.22 10.67
N TYR A 81 -9.32 0.64 10.69
CA TYR A 81 -10.41 0.97 9.78
C TYR A 81 -11.69 1.26 10.59
N GLN A 82 -12.61 2.05 10.01
CA GLN A 82 -13.88 2.35 10.67
C GLN A 82 -14.93 1.30 10.36
N LYS A 83 -15.55 0.77 11.42
CA LYS A 83 -16.71 -0.11 11.35
C LYS A 83 -17.72 0.30 12.41
N ASP A 84 -18.96 0.55 11.99
CA ASP A 84 -20.07 0.96 12.87
C ASP A 84 -19.75 2.15 13.80
N GLY A 85 -18.89 3.07 13.35
CA GLY A 85 -18.47 4.26 14.11
C GLY A 85 -17.30 4.05 15.07
N TYR A 86 -16.70 2.86 15.11
CA TYR A 86 -15.54 2.53 15.93
C TYR A 86 -14.32 2.20 15.07
N TRP A 87 -13.13 2.41 15.63
CA TRP A 87 -11.86 2.03 14.99
C TRP A 87 -11.47 0.62 15.39
N GLU A 88 -11.43 -0.27 14.41
CA GLU A 88 -10.97 -1.66 14.56
C GLU A 88 -9.59 -1.83 13.94
N GLU A 89 -8.81 -2.79 14.42
CA GLU A 89 -7.51 -3.11 13.83
C GLU A 89 -7.66 -3.75 12.45
N ILE A 90 -6.78 -3.37 11.53
CA ILE A 90 -6.63 -4.09 10.27
C ILE A 90 -5.94 -5.41 10.54
N ASP A 91 -6.50 -6.49 9.99
CA ASP A 91 -5.97 -7.85 10.05
C ASP A 91 -6.00 -8.45 8.64
N ASN A 92 -4.87 -8.33 7.94
CA ASN A 92 -4.72 -8.80 6.57
C ASN A 92 -4.43 -10.30 6.47
N ARG A 93 -4.47 -11.07 7.57
CA ARG A 93 -4.33 -12.54 7.47
C ARG A 93 -5.35 -13.09 6.49
N LEU A 94 -4.84 -13.79 5.48
CA LEU A 94 -5.62 -14.45 4.45
C LEU A 94 -6.10 -15.81 4.98
N LEU A 95 -7.39 -15.90 5.30
CA LEU A 95 -8.03 -17.08 5.86
C LEU A 95 -8.82 -17.83 4.78
N PRO A 96 -8.76 -19.17 4.75
CA PRO A 96 -9.48 -19.96 3.76
C PRO A 96 -11.00 -19.81 3.94
N SER A 97 -11.71 -19.71 2.81
CA SER A 97 -13.16 -19.60 2.68
C SER A 97 -13.61 -20.37 1.44
N ALA A 98 -14.86 -20.82 1.42
CA ALA A 98 -15.45 -21.40 0.21
C ALA A 98 -15.95 -20.29 -0.73
N ALA A 99 -15.64 -20.41 -2.01
CA ALA A 99 -16.26 -19.65 -3.10
C ALA A 99 -17.67 -20.17 -3.41
N GLN A 100 -18.39 -19.46 -4.29
CA GLN A 100 -19.78 -19.80 -4.63
C GLN A 100 -19.92 -21.16 -5.36
N ASP A 101 -18.89 -21.56 -6.08
CA ASP A 101 -18.75 -22.82 -6.80
C ASP A 101 -18.19 -23.97 -5.93
N GLY A 102 -17.77 -23.67 -4.71
CA GLY A 102 -17.17 -24.62 -3.78
C GLY A 102 -15.64 -24.69 -3.83
N GLU A 103 -14.97 -23.93 -4.70
CA GLU A 103 -13.51 -23.79 -4.69
C GLU A 103 -13.02 -23.06 -3.44
N THR A 104 -11.75 -23.25 -3.10
CA THR A 104 -11.14 -22.55 -1.97
C THR A 104 -10.62 -21.19 -2.41
N VAL A 105 -11.00 -20.15 -1.68
CA VAL A 105 -10.43 -18.80 -1.80
C VAL A 105 -9.89 -18.38 -0.44
N TYR A 106 -8.94 -17.46 -0.40
CA TYR A 106 -8.49 -16.83 0.84
C TYR A 106 -9.00 -15.40 0.93
N ARG A 107 -9.44 -15.01 2.12
CA ARG A 107 -9.96 -13.66 2.39
C ARG A 107 -9.27 -13.01 3.56
N ASN A 108 -9.03 -11.71 3.49
CA ASN A 108 -8.49 -10.97 4.63
C ASN A 108 -9.46 -11.01 5.82
N ALA A 109 -8.92 -11.13 7.03
CA ALA A 109 -9.73 -11.32 8.24
C ALA A 109 -10.51 -10.05 8.64
N ALA A 110 -9.89 -8.87 8.49
CA ALA A 110 -10.52 -7.58 8.76
C ALA A 110 -9.78 -6.44 8.05
N GLY A 111 -10.51 -5.47 7.50
CA GLY A 111 -9.90 -4.30 6.88
C GLY A 111 -10.92 -3.31 6.32
N MET A 112 -10.41 -2.22 5.74
CA MET A 112 -11.24 -1.18 5.11
C MET A 112 -11.95 -1.62 3.82
N TRP A 113 -11.62 -2.81 3.34
CA TRP A 113 -12.09 -3.45 2.12
C TRP A 113 -11.87 -4.96 2.25
N ASP A 114 -12.67 -5.71 1.53
CA ASP A 114 -12.57 -7.17 1.44
C ASP A 114 -11.71 -7.51 0.22
N VAL A 115 -10.76 -8.41 0.42
CA VAL A 115 -9.87 -8.95 -0.61
C VAL A 115 -10.07 -10.46 -0.66
N SER A 116 -10.23 -11.01 -1.85
CA SER A 116 -10.36 -12.43 -2.11
C SER A 116 -9.33 -12.85 -3.17
N VAL A 117 -8.52 -13.86 -2.86
CA VAL A 117 -7.56 -14.46 -3.79
C VAL A 117 -7.87 -15.96 -3.93
N PRO A 118 -7.88 -16.53 -5.14
CA PRO A 118 -8.20 -17.94 -5.32
C PRO A 118 -7.05 -18.85 -4.85
N ALA A 119 -7.35 -20.08 -4.44
CA ALA A 119 -6.29 -21.02 -4.09
C ALA A 119 -5.44 -21.45 -5.30
N GLU A 120 -5.99 -21.35 -6.50
CA GLU A 120 -5.31 -21.58 -7.77
C GLU A 120 -5.73 -20.48 -8.75
N LEU A 121 -4.80 -19.95 -9.54
CA LEU A 121 -5.18 -18.98 -10.56
C LEU A 121 -5.97 -19.69 -11.66
N ASN A 122 -7.18 -19.20 -11.91
CA ASN A 122 -8.05 -19.71 -12.96
C ASN A 122 -8.96 -18.58 -13.49
N THR A 123 -9.77 -18.89 -14.49
CA THR A 123 -10.70 -17.92 -15.11
C THR A 123 -12.11 -17.96 -14.53
N ALA A 124 -12.36 -18.81 -13.53
CA ALA A 124 -13.64 -18.90 -12.85
C ALA A 124 -13.67 -17.97 -11.62
N ASN A 125 -12.60 -17.96 -10.85
CA ASN A 125 -12.44 -17.18 -9.62
C ASN A 125 -11.33 -16.14 -9.79
N GLY A 126 -11.73 -14.88 -9.93
CA GLY A 126 -10.81 -13.75 -10.04
C GLY A 126 -10.24 -13.34 -8.70
N ILE A 127 -9.17 -12.55 -8.74
CA ILE A 127 -8.71 -11.79 -7.58
C ILE A 127 -9.68 -10.64 -7.42
N THR A 128 -10.32 -10.51 -6.26
CA THR A 128 -11.39 -9.53 -6.07
C THR A 128 -11.07 -8.59 -4.93
N VAL A 129 -11.27 -7.30 -5.15
CA VAL A 129 -11.32 -6.27 -4.11
C VAL A 129 -12.71 -5.67 -4.07
N SER A 130 -13.28 -5.52 -2.88
CA SER A 130 -14.63 -4.96 -2.73
C SER A 130 -14.80 -4.13 -1.48
N ARG A 131 -15.69 -3.15 -1.56
CA ARG A 131 -16.01 -2.25 -0.45
C ARG A 131 -17.35 -1.56 -0.69
N SER A 132 -18.21 -1.52 0.32
CA SER A 132 -19.45 -0.71 0.32
C SER A 132 -20.35 -0.92 -0.92
N GLY A 133 -20.39 -2.15 -1.46
CA GLY A 133 -21.20 -2.50 -2.64
C GLY A 133 -20.53 -2.27 -4.00
N TYR A 134 -19.28 -1.81 -4.02
CA TYR A 134 -18.43 -1.75 -5.21
C TYR A 134 -17.47 -2.93 -5.21
N SER A 135 -17.29 -3.57 -6.37
CA SER A 135 -16.37 -4.70 -6.52
C SER A 135 -15.58 -4.58 -7.81
N LEU A 136 -14.29 -4.89 -7.76
CA LEU A 136 -13.41 -4.99 -8.91
C LEU A 136 -12.69 -6.35 -8.84
N SER A 137 -12.92 -7.18 -9.85
CA SER A 137 -12.27 -8.48 -9.99
C SER A 137 -11.33 -8.49 -11.19
N PHE A 138 -10.14 -9.06 -11.02
CA PHE A 138 -9.10 -9.19 -12.05
C PHE A 138 -8.91 -10.66 -12.37
N TYR A 139 -8.84 -10.95 -13.66
CA TYR A 139 -8.55 -12.27 -14.19
C TYR A 139 -7.37 -12.13 -15.15
N LEU A 140 -6.24 -12.77 -14.84
CA LEU A 140 -5.12 -12.87 -15.77
C LEU A 140 -5.49 -13.90 -16.85
N THR A 141 -5.98 -13.41 -18.00
CA THR A 141 -6.63 -14.27 -19.02
C THR A 141 -5.71 -14.68 -20.15
N GLY A 142 -4.50 -14.12 -20.24
CA GLY A 142 -3.56 -14.55 -21.27
C GLY A 142 -2.34 -13.67 -21.45
N GLN A 143 -1.49 -14.16 -22.36
CA GLN A 143 -0.32 -13.48 -22.89
C GLN A 143 -0.58 -13.04 -24.34
N LEU A 144 0.05 -11.93 -24.73
CA LEU A 144 0.01 -11.36 -26.07
C LEU A 144 1.31 -11.71 -26.78
N TYR A 145 1.21 -12.22 -28.00
CA TYR A 145 2.36 -12.66 -28.80
C TYR A 145 2.37 -12.01 -30.18
N GLU A 146 3.57 -11.86 -30.76
CA GLU A 146 3.72 -11.59 -32.19
C GLU A 146 3.83 -12.92 -32.95
N ASP A 147 2.89 -13.19 -33.85
CA ASP A 147 2.91 -14.35 -34.75
C ASP A 147 2.84 -13.88 -36.21
N ASP A 148 3.96 -14.01 -36.94
CA ASP A 148 4.09 -13.64 -38.37
C ASP A 148 3.55 -12.23 -38.72
N GLY A 149 3.72 -11.27 -37.81
CA GLY A 149 3.29 -9.86 -37.96
C GLY A 149 1.82 -9.60 -37.61
N ALA A 150 1.11 -10.59 -37.05
CA ALA A 150 -0.18 -10.42 -36.40
C ALA A 150 -0.04 -10.58 -34.88
N ILE A 151 -0.88 -9.87 -34.11
CA ILE A 151 -0.95 -10.07 -32.67
C ILE A 151 -1.82 -11.31 -32.42
N SER A 152 -1.23 -12.34 -31.82
CA SER A 152 -1.92 -13.53 -31.33
C SER A 152 -2.14 -13.42 -29.82
N GLU A 153 -3.25 -13.96 -29.32
CA GLU A 153 -3.57 -13.94 -27.89
C GLU A 153 -3.75 -15.37 -27.38
N SER A 154 -2.97 -15.78 -26.37
CA SER A 154 -3.17 -17.07 -25.70
C SER A 154 -4.40 -17.03 -24.79
N GLY A 155 -5.04 -18.19 -24.56
CA GLY A 155 -6.18 -18.30 -23.65
C GLY A 155 -7.45 -17.59 -24.12
N SER A 156 -7.66 -17.42 -25.44
CA SER A 156 -8.80 -16.68 -26.02
C SER A 156 -10.19 -17.32 -25.80
N GLY A 157 -10.34 -18.27 -24.88
CA GLY A 157 -11.62 -18.91 -24.67
C GLY A 157 -12.58 -17.99 -23.94
N TYR A 158 -13.77 -17.87 -24.51
CA TYR A 158 -14.85 -17.05 -24.01
C TYR A 158 -15.22 -17.50 -22.58
N ILE A 159 -15.31 -16.56 -21.64
CA ILE A 159 -15.85 -16.79 -20.30
C ILE A 159 -17.24 -17.43 -20.45
N GLY A 160 -17.38 -18.71 -20.10
CA GLY A 160 -18.63 -19.47 -20.19
C GLY A 160 -18.60 -20.74 -21.07
N GLU A 161 -17.51 -21.01 -21.79
CA GLU A 161 -17.19 -22.38 -22.22
C GLU A 161 -16.15 -22.93 -21.25
N GLU A 162 -16.42 -24.08 -20.61
CA GLU A 162 -15.39 -24.86 -19.92
C GLU A 162 -14.29 -25.16 -20.94
N LEU A 163 -13.25 -24.33 -20.96
CA LEU A 163 -12.01 -24.70 -21.60
C LEU A 163 -11.50 -25.93 -20.84
N PRO A 164 -11.18 -27.04 -21.53
CA PRO A 164 -10.47 -28.12 -20.87
C PRO A 164 -9.20 -27.51 -20.27
N GLY A 165 -8.94 -27.78 -18.99
CA GLY A 165 -7.87 -27.19 -18.18
C GLY A 165 -6.44 -27.47 -18.65
N GLU A 166 -6.26 -27.81 -19.93
CA GLU A 166 -4.99 -28.14 -20.57
C GLU A 166 -4.43 -26.98 -21.42
N ASP A 167 -5.26 -25.98 -21.80
CA ASP A 167 -4.87 -24.90 -22.74
C ASP A 167 -4.70 -23.50 -22.13
N MET A 168 -4.84 -23.32 -20.81
CA MET A 168 -4.86 -21.96 -20.20
C MET A 168 -3.89 -21.72 -19.04
N ILE A 169 -3.13 -22.73 -18.66
CA ILE A 169 -1.95 -22.61 -17.79
C ILE A 169 -0.90 -23.47 -18.46
N CYS A 170 0.32 -22.98 -18.68
CA CYS A 170 1.38 -23.81 -19.27
C CYS A 170 1.85 -24.95 -18.34
N VAL A 171 1.14 -25.16 -17.23
CA VAL A 171 1.50 -26.00 -16.11
C VAL A 171 0.21 -26.56 -15.48
N PRO A 172 0.15 -27.86 -15.14
CA PRO A 172 -1.03 -28.47 -14.51
C PRO A 172 -1.46 -27.75 -13.22
N ALA A 173 -2.76 -27.76 -12.93
CA ALA A 173 -3.42 -27.09 -11.80
C ALA A 173 -2.74 -27.32 -10.42
N ASP A 174 -2.07 -28.46 -10.23
CA ASP A 174 -1.35 -28.80 -8.99
C ASP A 174 -0.05 -27.97 -8.74
N GLU A 175 0.45 -27.19 -9.72
CA GLU A 175 1.71 -26.42 -9.60
C GLU A 175 1.50 -24.90 -9.48
N SER A 176 0.30 -24.37 -9.77
CA SER A 176 -0.08 -22.94 -9.56
C SER A 176 -0.90 -22.77 -8.26
N ALA A 177 -0.51 -23.50 -7.22
CA ALA A 177 -1.16 -23.43 -5.92
C ALA A 177 -0.68 -22.19 -5.14
N ALA A 178 -1.61 -21.49 -4.50
CA ALA A 178 -1.35 -20.33 -3.66
C ALA A 178 -0.48 -20.71 -2.45
N GLU A 179 0.76 -20.23 -2.41
CA GLU A 179 1.55 -20.19 -1.19
C GLU A 179 1.21 -18.92 -0.42
N VAL A 180 0.35 -19.06 0.59
CA VAL A 180 -0.09 -17.94 1.44
C VAL A 180 0.87 -17.76 2.61
N SER A 181 1.51 -16.61 2.68
CA SER A 181 2.37 -16.21 3.78
C SER A 181 1.80 -14.98 4.48
N SER A 182 1.62 -15.09 5.80
CA SER A 182 1.36 -13.91 6.62
C SER A 182 2.69 -13.35 7.11
N ILE A 183 3.08 -12.20 6.59
CA ILE A 183 4.28 -11.51 7.05
C ILE A 183 3.89 -10.70 8.28
N ALA A 184 4.49 -11.00 9.43
CA ALA A 184 4.45 -10.12 10.58
C ALA A 184 5.25 -8.84 10.23
N SER A 185 4.60 -7.90 9.55
CA SER A 185 5.18 -6.58 9.30
C SER A 185 5.09 -5.74 10.57
N THR A 186 6.15 -5.79 11.38
CA THR A 186 6.45 -4.66 12.25
C THR A 186 6.88 -3.49 11.35
N LEU A 187 5.96 -2.57 11.04
CA LEU A 187 6.29 -1.28 10.41
C LEU A 187 7.16 -0.38 11.33
N ALA A 188 7.67 -0.94 12.42
CA ALA A 188 8.40 -0.30 13.49
C ALA A 188 9.87 -0.76 13.43
N ASP A 189 10.78 0.21 13.53
CA ASP A 189 12.20 -0.05 13.79
C ASP A 189 12.33 -0.82 15.11
N GLU A 190 12.74 -2.10 15.04
CA GLU A 190 12.87 -3.01 16.18
C GLU A 190 13.79 -2.46 17.29
N GLY A 191 14.62 -1.45 16.96
CA GLY A 191 15.55 -0.82 17.88
C GLY A 191 14.99 0.30 18.78
N GLN A 192 13.77 0.83 18.52
CA GLN A 192 13.30 2.07 19.19
C GLN A 192 11.87 2.05 19.75
N LEU A 193 11.05 1.02 19.48
CA LEU A 193 9.65 0.97 19.94
C LEU A 193 9.43 -0.16 20.95
N GLN A 194 8.62 0.11 21.97
CA GLN A 194 8.22 -0.93 22.93
C GLN A 194 7.37 -2.00 22.22
N PRO A 195 7.44 -3.29 22.61
CA PRO A 195 6.74 -4.40 21.96
C PRO A 195 5.24 -4.18 21.74
N GLU A 196 4.60 -3.38 22.59
CA GLU A 196 3.17 -3.05 22.56
C GLU A 196 2.78 -2.15 21.37
N ALA A 197 3.75 -1.45 20.77
CA ALA A 197 3.55 -0.65 19.56
C ALA A 197 3.77 -1.44 18.26
N ALA A 198 4.18 -2.71 18.36
CA ALA A 198 4.31 -3.60 17.21
C ALA A 198 2.94 -3.83 16.57
N LEU A 199 2.88 -3.74 15.25
CA LEU A 199 1.70 -4.09 14.48
C LEU A 199 1.84 -5.52 13.99
N ASN A 200 0.78 -6.29 14.14
CA ASN A 200 0.69 -7.63 13.60
C ASN A 200 -0.25 -7.64 12.39
N ASN A 201 -0.04 -8.58 11.48
CA ASN A 201 -0.96 -8.86 10.38
C ASN A 201 -1.27 -7.67 9.46
N GLN A 202 -0.38 -6.68 9.35
CA GLN A 202 -0.60 -5.53 8.48
C GLN A 202 -0.31 -5.82 7.01
N ARG A 203 0.39 -6.93 6.72
CA ARG A 203 0.70 -7.39 5.39
C ARG A 203 0.38 -8.87 5.25
N SER A 204 -0.02 -9.29 4.07
CA SER A 204 -0.03 -10.70 3.68
C SER A 204 0.38 -10.81 2.22
N GLU A 205 0.97 -11.95 1.88
CA GLU A 205 1.46 -12.26 0.55
C GLU A 205 0.87 -13.59 0.09
N THR A 206 0.54 -13.67 -1.20
CA THR A 206 0.18 -14.93 -1.87
C THR A 206 1.04 -15.07 -3.11
N ALA A 207 1.72 -16.20 -3.27
CA ALA A 207 2.52 -16.50 -4.46
C ALA A 207 1.92 -17.65 -5.27
N TYR A 208 1.98 -17.53 -6.59
CA TYR A 208 1.64 -18.53 -7.58
C TYR A 208 2.86 -18.74 -8.47
N GLN A 209 3.36 -19.98 -8.52
CA GLN A 209 4.53 -20.31 -9.32
C GLN A 209 4.11 -20.79 -10.70
N ASP A 210 4.96 -20.49 -11.68
CA ASP A 210 4.85 -20.99 -13.05
C ASP A 210 3.46 -20.79 -13.70
N VAL A 211 2.84 -19.64 -13.42
CA VAL A 211 1.53 -19.24 -13.98
C VAL A 211 1.59 -19.23 -15.51
N TYR A 212 2.72 -18.74 -16.04
CA TYR A 212 3.15 -18.99 -17.41
C TYR A 212 4.60 -19.49 -17.41
N HIS A 213 5.08 -19.94 -18.58
CA HIS A 213 6.48 -20.33 -18.72
C HIS A 213 7.41 -19.19 -18.25
N ASP A 214 8.25 -19.50 -17.27
CA ASP A 214 9.18 -18.53 -16.66
C ASP A 214 8.53 -17.28 -16.06
N THR A 215 7.25 -17.35 -15.66
CA THR A 215 6.54 -16.24 -15.02
C THR A 215 5.82 -16.69 -13.76
N ASP A 216 6.21 -16.10 -12.64
CA ASP A 216 5.52 -16.23 -11.35
C ASP A 216 4.61 -15.02 -11.12
N VAL A 217 3.61 -15.16 -10.26
CA VAL A 217 2.74 -14.05 -9.85
C VAL A 217 2.68 -14.00 -8.33
N THR A 218 2.94 -12.83 -7.75
CA THR A 218 2.73 -12.61 -6.31
C THR A 218 1.73 -11.48 -6.06
N TYR A 219 0.96 -11.59 -4.99
CA TYR A 219 0.04 -10.56 -4.52
C TYR A 219 0.43 -10.11 -3.11
N ASP A 220 0.71 -8.82 -2.97
CA ASP A 220 1.02 -8.13 -1.73
C ASP A 220 -0.22 -7.34 -1.26
N LEU A 221 -0.83 -7.76 -0.16
CA LEU A 221 -1.91 -7.04 0.50
C LEU A 221 -1.38 -6.22 1.67
N ASP A 222 -1.71 -4.92 1.69
CA ASP A 222 -1.57 -4.07 2.87
C ASP A 222 -2.89 -3.35 3.22
N SER A 223 -2.82 -2.31 4.05
CA SER A 223 -4.00 -1.62 4.58
C SER A 223 -5.01 -1.17 3.53
N ASN A 224 -4.52 -0.63 2.40
CA ASN A 224 -5.37 0.00 1.38
C ASN A 224 -4.87 -0.26 -0.05
N ARG A 225 -3.88 -1.14 -0.21
CA ARG A 225 -3.29 -1.49 -1.49
C ARG A 225 -3.26 -3.01 -1.65
N LEU A 226 -3.64 -3.45 -2.83
CA LEU A 226 -3.34 -4.78 -3.33
C LEU A 226 -2.41 -4.59 -4.52
N LYS A 227 -1.21 -5.13 -4.41
CA LYS A 227 -0.18 -5.06 -5.45
C LYS A 227 -0.01 -6.46 -6.05
N GLU A 228 0.03 -6.56 -7.37
CA GLU A 228 0.42 -7.76 -8.09
C GLU A 228 1.86 -7.59 -8.60
N SER A 229 2.66 -8.65 -8.62
CA SER A 229 3.97 -8.67 -9.25
C SER A 229 4.04 -9.86 -10.21
N LEU A 230 4.05 -9.60 -11.52
CA LEU A 230 4.36 -10.63 -12.52
C LEU A 230 5.88 -10.65 -12.69
N ILE A 231 6.50 -11.76 -12.27
CA ILE A 231 7.94 -11.92 -12.17
C ILE A 231 8.40 -12.79 -13.34
N LEU A 232 8.94 -12.15 -14.38
CA LEU A 232 9.51 -12.83 -15.54
C LEU A 232 10.95 -13.21 -15.21
N ARG A 233 11.25 -14.50 -15.13
CA ARG A 233 12.57 -15.01 -14.74
C ARG A 233 13.60 -14.98 -15.88
N SER A 234 13.14 -14.93 -17.11
CA SER A 234 13.98 -14.87 -18.31
C SER A 234 13.33 -14.00 -19.39
N CYS A 235 14.12 -13.51 -20.33
CA CYS A 235 13.61 -12.71 -21.45
C CYS A 235 12.67 -13.57 -22.30
N PRO A 236 11.36 -13.26 -22.32
CA PRO A 236 10.42 -14.05 -23.07
C PRO A 236 10.63 -13.79 -24.56
N LYS A 237 10.60 -14.86 -25.37
CA LYS A 237 10.62 -14.73 -26.82
C LYS A 237 9.22 -14.39 -27.29
N GLU A 238 9.11 -13.39 -28.19
CA GLU A 238 7.86 -13.06 -28.91
C GLU A 238 6.70 -12.56 -28.02
N LEU A 239 6.87 -12.51 -26.70
CA LEU A 239 5.88 -11.97 -25.77
C LEU A 239 5.80 -10.45 -25.88
N LEU A 240 4.65 -9.97 -26.34
CA LEU A 240 4.32 -8.56 -26.41
C LEU A 240 3.74 -8.02 -25.10
N GLY A 241 3.12 -8.87 -24.27
CA GLY A 241 2.49 -8.40 -23.04
C GLY A 241 1.44 -9.33 -22.43
N TYR A 242 0.57 -8.77 -21.60
CA TYR A 242 -0.44 -9.50 -20.83
C TYR A 242 -1.84 -8.95 -21.05
N ARG A 243 -2.84 -9.84 -20.95
CA ARG A 243 -4.26 -9.53 -21.04
C ARG A 243 -4.97 -9.90 -19.74
N TYR A 244 -5.84 -9.00 -19.32
CA TYR A 244 -6.71 -9.17 -18.17
C TYR A 244 -8.16 -8.94 -18.57
N HIS A 245 -9.04 -9.78 -18.03
CA HIS A 245 -10.46 -9.45 -17.95
C HIS A 245 -10.75 -8.81 -16.60
N LEU A 246 -11.53 -7.72 -16.59
CA LEU A 246 -11.94 -7.02 -15.39
C LEU A 246 -13.46 -7.00 -15.26
N GLU A 247 -13.98 -7.52 -14.15
CA GLU A 247 -15.38 -7.35 -13.77
C GLU A 247 -15.50 -6.18 -12.79
N ALA A 248 -16.35 -5.20 -13.10
CA ALA A 248 -16.46 -3.94 -12.37
C ALA A 248 -17.90 -3.71 -11.86
N GLU A 249 -18.27 -4.38 -10.76
CA GLU A 249 -19.62 -4.30 -10.20
C GLU A 249 -19.87 -2.93 -9.57
N ASN A 250 -20.94 -2.26 -10.03
CA ASN A 250 -21.32 -0.88 -9.66
C ASN A 250 -20.23 0.17 -9.92
N LEU A 251 -19.28 -0.13 -10.79
CA LEU A 251 -18.18 0.75 -11.16
C LEU A 251 -18.17 1.08 -12.65
N ARG A 252 -17.51 2.19 -12.98
CA ARG A 252 -17.09 2.59 -14.33
C ARG A 252 -15.59 2.84 -14.30
N LEU A 253 -14.84 2.16 -15.16
CA LEU A 253 -13.39 2.33 -15.27
C LEU A 253 -13.04 3.33 -16.37
N GLU A 254 -12.10 4.22 -16.09
CA GLU A 254 -11.64 5.26 -17.02
C GLU A 254 -10.11 5.29 -17.09
N LEU A 255 -9.57 4.93 -18.26
CA LEU A 255 -8.15 5.08 -18.57
C LEU A 255 -7.82 6.56 -18.81
N GLN A 256 -6.81 7.05 -18.10
CA GLN A 256 -6.31 8.42 -18.17
C GLN A 256 -5.16 8.54 -19.19
N GLU A 257 -4.83 9.77 -19.60
CA GLU A 257 -3.74 10.03 -20.57
C GLU A 257 -2.35 9.55 -20.08
N ASP A 258 -2.16 9.43 -18.77
CA ASP A 258 -0.93 9.01 -18.12
C ASP A 258 -0.96 7.54 -17.68
N ASN A 259 -1.78 6.71 -18.35
CA ASN A 259 -1.93 5.26 -18.11
C ASN A 259 -2.48 4.87 -16.72
N ARG A 260 -2.94 5.83 -15.92
CA ARG A 260 -3.71 5.55 -14.70
C ARG A 260 -5.11 5.06 -15.04
N ILE A 261 -5.70 4.20 -14.23
CA ILE A 261 -7.11 3.82 -14.32
C ILE A 261 -7.84 4.29 -13.06
N LEU A 262 -8.91 5.06 -13.25
CA LEU A 262 -9.78 5.53 -12.18
C LEU A 262 -11.09 4.76 -12.21
N ALA A 263 -11.50 4.21 -11.07
CA ALA A 263 -12.76 3.49 -10.93
C ALA A 263 -13.77 4.36 -10.18
N TYR A 264 -14.78 4.88 -10.88
CA TYR A 264 -15.85 5.67 -10.29
C TYR A 264 -17.07 4.80 -10.02
N ALA A 265 -17.94 5.23 -9.09
CA ALA A 265 -19.29 4.66 -9.02
C ALA A 265 -19.97 4.80 -10.38
N LYS A 266 -20.74 3.80 -10.81
CA LYS A 266 -21.34 3.76 -12.16
C LYS A 266 -22.25 4.96 -12.45
N ASP A 267 -22.91 5.47 -11.42
CA ASP A 267 -23.82 6.63 -11.44
C ASP A 267 -23.16 7.94 -10.99
N ALA A 268 -21.83 7.94 -10.82
CA ALA A 268 -21.06 9.12 -10.42
C ALA A 268 -21.20 10.29 -11.40
N ASP A 269 -21.34 11.49 -10.84
CA ASP A 269 -21.19 12.74 -11.58
C ASP A 269 -19.71 13.08 -11.84
N SER A 270 -19.46 14.19 -12.54
CA SER A 270 -18.10 14.60 -12.93
C SER A 270 -17.21 15.08 -11.76
N GLU A 271 -17.78 15.37 -10.59
CA GLU A 271 -17.04 15.85 -9.42
C GLU A 271 -16.83 14.74 -8.39
N ALA A 272 -17.36 13.54 -8.65
CA ALA A 272 -17.19 12.38 -7.81
C ALA A 272 -15.72 12.02 -7.67
N LYS A 273 -15.38 11.51 -6.48
CA LYS A 273 -14.06 10.92 -6.26
C LYS A 273 -14.09 9.45 -6.70
N PRO A 274 -12.99 8.94 -7.26
CA PRO A 274 -12.88 7.52 -7.56
C PRO A 274 -12.94 6.67 -6.29
N VAL A 275 -13.55 5.50 -6.40
CA VAL A 275 -13.62 4.46 -5.36
C VAL A 275 -12.31 3.68 -5.29
N PHE A 276 -11.81 3.26 -6.46
CA PHE A 276 -10.51 2.62 -6.61
C PHE A 276 -9.62 3.41 -7.57
N TYR A 277 -8.32 3.27 -7.37
CA TYR A 277 -7.30 3.90 -8.19
C TYR A 277 -6.21 2.90 -8.53
N MET A 278 -5.91 2.77 -9.82
CA MET A 278 -4.78 1.99 -10.32
C MET A 278 -3.77 2.96 -10.92
N PRO A 279 -2.59 3.18 -10.29
CA PRO A 279 -1.53 3.97 -10.90
C PRO A 279 -1.06 3.33 -12.20
N ALA A 280 -0.35 4.11 -13.02
CA ALA A 280 0.39 3.55 -14.15
C ALA A 280 1.36 2.49 -13.65
N SER A 281 1.28 1.30 -14.23
CA SER A 281 2.23 0.21 -13.97
C SER A 281 3.60 0.58 -14.50
N TYR A 282 4.63 -0.05 -13.93
CA TYR A 282 6.01 0.07 -14.39
C TYR A 282 6.69 -1.28 -14.35
N LEU A 283 7.81 -1.37 -15.05
CA LEU A 283 8.71 -2.51 -15.02
C LEU A 283 9.92 -2.18 -14.14
N LEU A 284 10.41 -3.17 -13.40
CA LEU A 284 11.65 -3.10 -12.64
C LEU A 284 12.52 -4.31 -12.98
N ASP A 285 13.77 -4.09 -13.37
CA ASP A 285 14.73 -5.16 -13.60
C ASP A 285 15.49 -5.53 -12.32
N ALA A 286 16.32 -6.58 -12.38
CA ALA A 286 17.08 -7.08 -11.23
C ALA A 286 18.11 -6.08 -10.66
N GLU A 287 18.51 -5.07 -11.44
CA GLU A 287 19.41 -4.00 -11.02
C GLU A 287 18.64 -2.74 -10.56
N ASN A 288 17.31 -2.84 -10.41
CA ASN A 288 16.38 -1.77 -10.06
C ASN A 288 16.31 -0.64 -11.09
N VAL A 289 16.62 -0.93 -12.36
CA VAL A 289 16.35 -0.02 -13.48
C VAL A 289 14.86 -0.10 -13.79
N CYS A 290 14.19 1.05 -13.90
CA CYS A 290 12.77 1.10 -14.20
C CYS A 290 12.47 1.47 -15.67
N SER A 291 11.32 1.00 -16.16
CA SER A 291 10.69 1.50 -17.38
C SER A 291 9.20 1.77 -17.14
N ASP A 292 8.75 2.96 -17.53
CA ASP A 292 7.36 3.39 -17.53
C ASP A 292 6.75 3.39 -18.95
N ASP A 293 7.51 2.92 -19.95
CA ASP A 293 7.11 2.85 -21.37
C ASP A 293 6.18 1.66 -21.67
N ILE A 294 5.24 1.39 -20.76
CA ILE A 294 4.21 0.37 -20.92
C ILE A 294 3.02 1.01 -21.64
N LYS A 295 2.63 0.44 -22.77
CA LYS A 295 1.40 0.86 -23.44
C LYS A 295 0.21 0.13 -22.82
N VAL A 296 -0.78 0.90 -22.36
CA VAL A 296 -1.99 0.37 -21.72
C VAL A 296 -3.19 0.58 -22.65
N ILE A 297 -4.01 -0.46 -22.82
CA ILE A 297 -5.29 -0.37 -23.51
C ILE A 297 -6.38 -0.89 -22.57
N LEU A 298 -7.47 -0.14 -22.43
CA LEU A 298 -8.66 -0.54 -21.68
C LEU A 298 -9.89 -0.40 -22.57
N GLU A 299 -10.62 -1.50 -22.78
CA GLU A 299 -11.80 -1.55 -23.65
C GLU A 299 -13.00 -2.11 -22.88
N GLU A 300 -14.11 -1.38 -22.85
CA GLU A 300 -15.37 -1.87 -22.25
C GLU A 300 -16.08 -2.84 -23.20
N ASN A 301 -16.62 -3.93 -22.65
CA ASN A 301 -17.40 -4.93 -23.37
C ASN A 301 -18.65 -5.34 -22.56
N GLU A 302 -19.47 -6.26 -23.10
CA GLU A 302 -20.72 -6.68 -22.44
C GLU A 302 -20.52 -7.37 -21.07
N LYS A 303 -19.32 -7.90 -20.80
CA LYS A 303 -18.98 -8.66 -19.59
C LYS A 303 -18.13 -7.86 -18.60
N GLY A 304 -17.67 -6.67 -18.95
CA GLY A 304 -16.77 -5.87 -18.12
C GLY A 304 -15.78 -5.07 -18.97
N TYR A 305 -14.48 -5.19 -18.67
CA TYR A 305 -13.41 -4.54 -19.41
C TYR A 305 -12.31 -5.53 -19.80
N GLU A 306 -11.70 -5.33 -20.96
CA GLU A 306 -10.42 -5.95 -21.33
C GLU A 306 -9.30 -4.95 -21.11
N LEU A 307 -8.31 -5.33 -20.29
CA LEU A 307 -7.11 -4.55 -20.02
C LEU A 307 -5.90 -5.26 -20.65
N ARG A 308 -5.14 -4.55 -21.48
CA ARG A 308 -3.91 -5.05 -22.09
C ARG A 308 -2.72 -4.18 -21.70
N TYR A 309 -1.68 -4.82 -21.20
CA TYR A 309 -0.36 -4.21 -20.97
C TYR A 309 0.60 -4.69 -22.04
N TYR A 310 1.15 -3.78 -22.85
CA TYR A 310 2.19 -4.07 -23.83
C TYR A 310 3.56 -3.64 -23.30
N LEU A 311 4.51 -4.56 -23.28
CA LEU A 311 5.84 -4.37 -22.73
C LEU A 311 6.79 -3.76 -23.77
N PRO A 312 7.68 -2.83 -23.36
CA PRO A 312 8.67 -2.20 -24.24
C PRO A 312 9.78 -3.18 -24.63
N GLN A 313 9.66 -3.79 -25.81
CA GLN A 313 10.51 -4.90 -26.27
C GLN A 313 12.01 -4.57 -26.29
N ASP A 314 12.39 -3.37 -26.75
CA ASP A 314 13.80 -2.94 -26.79
C ASP A 314 14.39 -2.86 -25.39
N TRP A 315 13.63 -2.34 -24.42
CA TRP A 315 14.07 -2.28 -23.02
C TRP A 315 14.15 -3.66 -22.39
N MET A 316 13.15 -4.53 -22.65
CA MET A 316 13.11 -5.91 -22.16
C MET A 316 14.30 -6.75 -22.65
N ALA A 317 14.82 -6.48 -23.85
CA ALA A 317 15.97 -7.18 -24.41
C ALA A 317 17.30 -6.84 -23.71
N ASP A 318 17.42 -5.62 -23.18
CA ASP A 318 18.61 -5.10 -22.50
C ASP A 318 18.53 -5.22 -20.96
N ALA A 319 17.35 -5.51 -20.41
CA ALA A 319 17.10 -5.59 -18.98
C ALA A 319 17.82 -6.76 -18.28
N SER A 320 18.11 -6.59 -16.99
CA SER A 320 18.62 -7.66 -16.14
C SER A 320 17.47 -8.46 -15.52
N TYR A 321 17.42 -9.77 -15.74
CA TYR A 321 16.32 -10.60 -15.23
C TYR A 321 16.60 -11.12 -13.82
N PRO A 322 15.57 -11.31 -12.96
CA PRO A 322 14.14 -11.20 -13.29
C PRO A 322 13.65 -9.77 -13.51
N VAL A 323 12.66 -9.62 -14.37
CA VAL A 323 11.94 -8.36 -14.60
C VAL A 323 10.55 -8.49 -13.97
N VAL A 324 10.11 -7.45 -13.26
CA VAL A 324 8.83 -7.41 -12.56
C VAL A 324 7.89 -6.38 -13.19
N LEU A 325 6.72 -6.81 -13.64
CA LEU A 325 5.58 -5.93 -13.95
C LEU A 325 4.71 -5.79 -12.70
N ASP A 326 4.41 -4.55 -12.31
CA ASP A 326 3.84 -4.23 -10.99
C ASP A 326 2.52 -3.43 -11.10
N PRO A 327 1.37 -4.06 -11.45
CA PRO A 327 0.08 -3.41 -11.39
C PRO A 327 -0.44 -3.37 -9.94
N VAL A 328 -1.08 -2.26 -9.60
CA VAL A 328 -1.49 -1.96 -8.22
C VAL A 328 -2.91 -1.43 -8.21
N VAL A 329 -3.67 -1.79 -7.18
CA VAL A 329 -4.99 -1.20 -6.91
C VAL A 329 -4.99 -0.62 -5.51
N PHE A 330 -5.39 0.63 -5.41
CA PHE A 330 -5.60 1.33 -4.15
C PHE A 330 -7.09 1.49 -3.87
N ASN A 331 -7.48 1.18 -2.64
CA ASN A 331 -8.71 1.67 -2.03
C ASN A 331 -8.54 3.14 -1.67
N LEU A 332 -9.29 4.01 -2.34
CA LEU A 332 -9.32 5.41 -2.00
C LEU A 332 -10.37 5.64 -0.91
N CYS A 333 -9.90 5.73 0.33
CA CYS A 333 -10.75 6.16 1.42
C CYS A 333 -11.18 7.63 1.21
N PRO A 334 -12.47 7.99 1.30
CA PRO A 334 -12.92 9.38 1.24
C PRO A 334 -12.47 10.21 2.46
N ILE A 335 -11.91 9.57 3.49
CA ILE A 335 -11.38 10.23 4.68
C ILE A 335 -9.97 10.75 4.34
N ARG A 336 -9.90 12.07 4.15
CA ARG A 336 -8.71 12.93 3.97
C ARG A 336 -7.37 12.18 3.86
N SER A 337 -6.82 12.12 2.65
CA SER A 337 -5.37 11.96 2.45
C SER A 337 -4.62 12.91 3.40
N PRO A 338 -3.73 12.43 4.29
CA PRO A 338 -2.88 13.28 5.11
C PRO A 338 -1.89 14.09 4.25
N PHE A 339 -1.71 13.72 2.99
CA PHE A 339 -0.79 14.35 2.05
C PHE A 339 -1.42 15.38 1.12
N GLY A 340 -2.73 15.64 1.23
CA GLY A 340 -3.36 16.69 0.44
C GLY A 340 -3.09 16.57 -1.07
N ILE A 341 -2.91 15.33 -1.56
CA ILE A 341 -2.80 15.07 -2.99
C ILE A 341 -4.16 15.47 -3.55
N LYS A 342 -4.18 16.59 -4.26
CA LYS A 342 -5.30 16.91 -5.14
C LYS A 342 -5.27 15.84 -6.23
N LEU A 343 -6.22 14.91 -6.13
CA LEU A 343 -6.66 14.11 -7.26
C LEU A 343 -7.16 15.04 -8.36
#